data_AF-A0A9X5XLF6-F1
#
_entry.id   AF-A0A9X5XLF6-F1
#
_cell.length_a   1.000
_cell.length_b   1.000
_cell.length_c   1.000
_cell.angle_alpha   90.00
_cell.angle_beta   90.00
_cell.angle_gamma   90.00
#
_symmetry.space_group_name_H-M   'P 1'
#
loop_
_entity.id
_entity.type
_entity.pdbx_description
1 polymer ?
#
loop_
_entity_poly.entity_id
_entity_poly.type
_entity_poly.pdbx_seq_one_letter_code
_entity_poly.pdbx_strand_id
1 'polypeptide(L)'
;MALPSPNLDDRRFQQFVDDAKRYIQQRAPEWTDHNVSDPGVTLVETVAHMADQIVYRLNRVPEKNHLAFLDLVGITLFPPSAARTDLTFWLSAPHEEPIVLPVGTEAATVRTENEEAVVFATERELTMVPCSLSRLVVQQNGGAVTDRTADLAEGKDVL
;
A
#
# COMPACT_ATOMS: atom_id res chain seq x y z
N MET A 1 -2.40 -0.10 -15.93
CA MET A 1 -2.37 1.38 -15.75
C MET A 1 -3.81 1.84 -15.69
N ALA A 2 -4.26 2.43 -14.58
CA ALA A 2 -5.63 2.89 -14.43
C ALA A 2 -5.86 4.09 -15.36
N LEU A 3 -7.00 4.11 -16.07
CA LEU A 3 -7.38 5.27 -16.86
C LEU A 3 -7.74 6.42 -15.91
N PRO A 4 -7.28 7.66 -16.16
CA PRO A 4 -7.66 8.79 -15.33
C PRO A 4 -9.18 8.99 -15.37
N SER A 5 -9.76 9.37 -14.23
CA SER A 5 -11.20 9.67 -14.18
C SER A 5 -11.52 10.81 -15.15
N PRO A 6 -12.50 10.64 -16.05
CA PRO A 6 -12.83 11.68 -17.01
C PRO A 6 -13.38 12.92 -16.31
N ASN A 7 -12.90 14.09 -16.72
CA ASN A 7 -13.50 15.36 -16.34
C ASN A 7 -14.72 15.58 -17.25
N LEU A 8 -15.93 15.53 -16.68
CA LEU A 8 -17.19 15.60 -17.44
C LEU A 8 -17.49 17.02 -17.90
N ASP A 9 -17.10 18.02 -17.12
CA ASP A 9 -17.23 19.44 -17.45
C ASP A 9 -16.01 20.20 -16.90
N ASP A 10 -15.25 20.81 -17.80
CA ASP A 10 -14.00 21.50 -17.51
C ASP A 10 -14.17 23.00 -17.26
N ARG A 11 -15.42 23.50 -17.32
CA ARG A 11 -15.72 24.91 -17.09
C ARG A 11 -15.47 25.32 -15.64
N ARG A 12 -14.87 26.48 -15.49
CA ARG A 12 -14.60 27.16 -14.22
C ARG A 12 -15.51 28.36 -14.05
N PHE A 13 -15.69 28.80 -12.81
CA PHE A 13 -16.40 30.05 -12.44
C PHE A 13 -16.29 31.18 -13.48
N GLN A 14 -15.07 31.57 -13.87
CA GLN A 14 -14.88 32.70 -14.78
C GLN A 14 -15.52 32.47 -16.16
N GLN A 15 -15.48 31.23 -16.66
CA GLN A 15 -16.09 30.89 -17.94
C GLN A 15 -17.62 31.00 -17.87
N PHE A 16 -18.23 30.65 -16.72
CA PHE A 16 -19.66 30.88 -16.50
C PHE A 16 -20.04 32.36 -16.46
N VAL A 17 -19.21 33.19 -15.80
CA VAL A 17 -19.42 34.66 -15.77
C VAL A 17 -19.27 35.26 -17.17
N ASP A 18 -18.24 34.85 -17.91
CA ASP A 18 -17.98 35.36 -19.26
C ASP A 18 -19.09 34.96 -20.24
N ASP A 19 -19.57 33.71 -20.16
CA ASP A 19 -20.68 33.23 -20.99
C ASP A 19 -21.97 33.97 -20.67
N ALA A 20 -22.25 34.22 -19.39
CA ALA A 20 -23.41 35.00 -18.96
C ALA A 20 -23.32 36.46 -19.46
N LYS A 21 -22.14 37.10 -19.36
CA LYS A 21 -21.91 38.46 -19.89
C LYS A 21 -22.11 38.53 -21.41
N ARG A 22 -21.61 37.55 -22.16
CA ARG A 22 -21.87 37.43 -23.61
C ARG A 22 -23.36 37.31 -23.92
N TYR A 23 -24.09 36.54 -23.11
CA TYR A 23 -25.53 36.37 -23.28
C TYR A 23 -26.31 37.65 -23.00
N ILE A 24 -25.95 38.39 -21.95
CA ILE A 24 -26.53 39.69 -21.59
C ILE A 24 -26.36 40.68 -22.75
N GLN A 25 -25.16 40.80 -23.31
CA GLN A 25 -24.89 41.72 -24.44
C GLN A 25 -25.76 41.44 -25.67
N GLN A 26 -26.15 40.18 -25.89
CA GLN A 26 -26.99 39.80 -27.04
C GLN A 26 -28.49 39.96 -26.76
N ARG A 27 -28.92 39.82 -25.50
CA ARG A 27 -30.34 39.68 -25.15
C ARG A 27 -30.93 40.85 -24.38
N ALA A 28 -30.10 41.64 -23.71
CA ALA A 28 -30.49 42.80 -22.91
C ALA A 28 -29.59 44.00 -23.25
N PRO A 29 -29.63 44.52 -24.49
CA PRO A 29 -28.81 45.67 -24.90
C PRO A 29 -29.10 46.95 -24.08
N GLU A 30 -30.24 47.03 -23.41
CA GLU A 30 -30.60 48.09 -22.48
C GLU A 30 -29.80 48.07 -21.17
N TRP A 31 -29.18 46.94 -20.83
CA TRP A 31 -28.34 46.82 -19.65
C TRP A 31 -26.92 47.30 -19.99
N THR A 32 -26.63 48.56 -19.66
CA THR A 32 -25.40 49.23 -20.09
C THR A 32 -24.29 49.25 -19.03
N ASP A 33 -24.63 49.07 -17.75
CA ASP A 33 -23.64 48.98 -16.68
C ASP A 33 -23.16 47.52 -16.55
N HIS A 34 -21.86 47.30 -16.66
CA HIS A 34 -21.24 45.98 -16.53
C HIS A 34 -20.06 45.99 -15.55
N ASN A 35 -20.01 47.00 -14.68
CA ASN A 35 -18.98 47.12 -13.67
C ASN A 35 -19.15 46.06 -12.57
N VAL A 36 -18.07 45.77 -11.85
CA VAL A 36 -18.10 44.83 -10.71
C VAL A 36 -19.07 45.29 -9.61
N SER A 37 -19.31 46.60 -9.50
CA SER A 37 -20.25 47.18 -8.54
C SER A 37 -21.73 47.05 -8.93
N ASP A 38 -22.03 46.53 -10.13
CA ASP A 38 -23.41 46.34 -10.58
C ASP A 38 -24.07 45.17 -9.81
N PRO A 39 -25.20 45.42 -9.11
CA PRO A 39 -25.95 44.36 -8.45
C PRO A 39 -26.35 43.21 -9.38
N GLY A 40 -26.61 43.48 -10.66
CA GLY A 40 -26.92 42.43 -11.64
C GLY A 40 -25.71 41.55 -11.95
N VAL A 41 -24.51 42.12 -12.06
CA VAL A 41 -23.26 41.35 -12.19
C VAL A 41 -23.01 40.50 -10.93
N THR A 42 -23.31 41.04 -9.74
CA THR A 42 -23.23 40.27 -8.48
C THR A 42 -24.15 39.04 -8.48
N LEU A 43 -25.36 39.16 -9.03
CA LEU A 43 -26.28 38.02 -9.18
C LEU A 43 -25.73 36.98 -10.18
N VAL A 44 -25.14 37.43 -11.29
CA VAL A 44 -24.48 36.53 -12.26
C VAL A 44 -23.34 35.77 -11.59
N GLU A 45 -22.48 36.45 -10.84
CA GLU A 45 -21.40 35.82 -10.10
C GLU A 45 -21.93 34.81 -9.06
N THR A 46 -23.02 35.15 -8.36
CA THR A 46 -23.64 34.23 -7.39
C THR A 46 -24.12 32.94 -8.06
N VAL A 47 -24.80 33.04 -9.21
CA VAL A 47 -25.28 31.87 -9.96
C VAL A 47 -24.12 31.11 -10.60
N ALA A 48 -23.11 31.80 -11.12
CA ALA A 48 -21.89 31.19 -11.64
C ALA A 48 -21.15 30.38 -10.56
N HIS A 49 -21.11 30.89 -9.33
CA HIS A 49 -20.57 30.15 -8.19
C HIS A 49 -21.38 28.88 -7.89
N MET A 50 -22.72 28.96 -7.91
CA MET A 50 -23.56 27.77 -7.76
C MET A 50 -23.31 26.73 -8.87
N ALA A 51 -23.17 27.17 -10.12
CA ALA A 51 -22.87 26.29 -11.26
C ALA A 51 -21.50 25.61 -11.10
N ASP A 52 -20.47 26.35 -10.69
CA ASP A 52 -19.12 25.83 -10.41
C ASP A 52 -19.17 24.73 -9.33
N GLN A 53 -19.98 24.91 -8.27
CA GLN A 53 -20.18 23.88 -7.24
C GLN A 53 -20.91 22.62 -7.77
N ILE A 54 -21.86 22.78 -8.70
CA ILE A 54 -22.55 21.64 -9.33
C ILE A 54 -21.58 20.87 -10.23
N VAL A 55 -20.79 21.57 -11.05
CA VAL A 55 -19.76 20.98 -11.92
C VAL A 55 -18.74 20.18 -11.11
N TYR A 56 -18.29 20.76 -10.00
CA TYR A 56 -17.41 20.06 -9.07
C TYR A 56 -18.00 18.72 -8.58
N ARG A 57 -19.28 18.69 -8.24
CA ARG A 57 -19.98 17.45 -7.83
C ARG A 57 -20.17 16.48 -8.99
N LEU A 58 -20.50 16.98 -10.18
CA LEU A 58 -20.66 16.17 -11.39
C LEU A 58 -19.37 15.41 -11.70
N ASN A 59 -18.22 16.08 -11.61
CA ASN A 59 -16.91 15.48 -11.86
C ASN A 59 -16.50 14.38 -10.86
N ARG A 60 -17.25 14.18 -9.78
CA ARG A 60 -17.07 13.07 -8.82
C ARG A 60 -17.97 11.86 -9.11
N VAL A 61 -18.95 12.01 -10.00
CA VAL A 61 -19.86 10.91 -10.38
C VAL A 61 -19.13 9.72 -11.01
N PRO A 62 -18.13 9.89 -11.90
CA PRO A 62 -17.45 8.74 -12.50
C PRO A 62 -16.80 7.82 -11.46
N GLU A 63 -16.13 8.39 -10.46
CA GLU A 63 -15.51 7.63 -9.37
C GLU A 63 -16.56 6.88 -8.53
N LYS A 64 -17.67 7.54 -8.19
CA LYS A 64 -18.78 6.90 -7.46
C LYS A 64 -19.40 5.76 -8.27
N ASN A 65 -19.60 5.94 -9.57
CA ASN A 65 -20.14 4.91 -10.44
C ASN A 65 -19.18 3.73 -10.56
N HIS A 66 -17.87 3.97 -10.66
CA HIS A 66 -16.87 2.91 -10.66
C HIS A 66 -17.00 2.01 -9.43
N LEU A 67 -17.06 2.60 -8.22
CA LEU A 67 -17.26 1.85 -6.99
C LEU A 67 -18.59 1.08 -6.97
N ALA A 68 -19.67 1.71 -7.43
CA ALA A 68 -20.98 1.05 -7.51
C ALA A 68 -20.99 -0.14 -8.48
N PHE A 69 -20.26 -0.07 -9.59
CA PHE A 69 -20.12 -1.19 -10.52
C PHE A 69 -19.27 -2.32 -9.95
N LEU A 70 -18.20 -2.01 -9.21
CA LEU A 70 -17.42 -3.03 -8.50
C LEU A 70 -18.30 -3.77 -7.47
N ASP A 71 -19.09 -3.03 -6.71
CA ASP A 71 -20.04 -3.59 -5.73
C ASP A 71 -21.11 -4.47 -6.40
N LEU A 72 -21.67 -4.01 -7.53
CA LEU A 72 -22.68 -4.77 -8.29
C LEU A 72 -22.15 -6.11 -8.82
N VAL A 73 -20.87 -6.19 -9.20
CA VAL A 73 -20.23 -7.43 -9.67
C VAL A 73 -19.75 -8.29 -8.49
N GLY A 74 -19.93 -7.82 -7.24
CA GLY A 74 -19.53 -8.53 -6.03
C GLY A 74 -18.04 -8.47 -5.74
N ILE A 75 -17.32 -7.49 -6.29
CA ILE A 75 -15.91 -7.28 -6.01
C ILE A 75 -15.78 -6.62 -4.64
N THR A 76 -15.22 -7.35 -3.68
CA THR A 76 -14.91 -6.85 -2.35
C THR A 76 -13.41 -6.66 -2.17
N LEU A 77 -13.02 -5.72 -1.31
CA LEU A 77 -11.63 -5.60 -0.88
C LEU A 77 -11.20 -6.88 -0.17
N PHE A 78 -9.96 -7.31 -0.40
CA PHE A 78 -9.38 -8.40 0.39
C PHE A 78 -9.31 -7.97 1.85
N PRO A 79 -9.69 -8.85 2.79
CA PRO A 79 -9.51 -8.56 4.20
C PRO A 79 -8.02 -8.39 4.51
N PRO A 80 -7.66 -7.62 5.56
CA PRO A 80 -6.28 -7.58 6.02
C PRO A 80 -5.82 -9.00 6.39
N SER A 81 -4.67 -9.41 5.87
CA SER A 81 -4.06 -10.71 6.15
C SER A 81 -2.88 -10.55 7.11
N ALA A 82 -2.73 -11.47 8.06
CA ALA A 82 -1.58 -11.50 8.95
C ALA A 82 -0.26 -11.62 8.16
N ALA A 83 0.76 -10.85 8.56
CA ALA A 83 2.09 -10.95 8.00
C ALA A 83 2.75 -12.28 8.41
N ARG A 84 3.60 -12.84 7.54
CA ARG A 84 4.35 -14.07 7.79
C ARG A 84 5.81 -13.86 7.45
N THR A 85 6.69 -14.45 8.25
CA THR A 85 8.14 -14.47 8.04
C THR A 85 8.71 -15.77 8.58
N ASP A 86 9.86 -16.15 8.07
CA ASP A 86 10.64 -17.27 8.60
C ASP A 86 11.48 -16.79 9.79
N LEU A 87 11.63 -17.67 10.79
CA LEU A 87 12.48 -17.47 11.96
C LEU A 87 13.41 -18.68 12.12
N THR A 88 14.67 -18.42 12.45
CA THR A 88 15.64 -19.46 12.78
C THR A 88 15.91 -19.45 14.28
N PHE A 89 15.68 -20.60 14.92
CA PHE A 89 15.99 -20.81 16.33
C PHE A 89 17.35 -21.48 16.46
N TRP A 90 18.19 -20.94 17.34
CA TRP A 90 19.49 -21.50 17.68
C TRP A 90 19.47 -21.99 19.11
N LEU A 91 20.02 -23.18 19.37
CA LEU A 91 20.23 -23.64 20.73
C LEU A 91 21.33 -22.79 21.38
N SER A 92 21.05 -22.25 22.56
CA SER A 92 22.03 -21.45 23.32
C SER A 92 23.14 -22.31 23.93
N ALA A 93 22.89 -23.61 24.11
CA ALA A 93 23.86 -24.59 24.58
C ALA A 93 23.54 -25.97 23.98
N PRO A 94 24.52 -26.89 23.92
CA PRO A 94 24.28 -28.28 23.52
C PRO A 94 23.20 -28.93 24.39
N HIS A 95 22.31 -29.68 23.76
CA HIS A 95 21.28 -30.47 24.44
C HIS A 95 21.33 -31.91 23.94
N GLU A 96 20.95 -32.86 24.79
CA GLU A 96 20.97 -34.29 24.42
C GLU A 96 19.61 -34.77 23.87
N GLU A 97 18.52 -34.13 24.28
CA GLU A 97 17.17 -34.48 23.86
C GLU A 97 16.62 -33.51 22.79
N PRO A 98 15.70 -33.96 21.91
CA PRO A 98 14.98 -33.06 21.01
C PRO A 98 14.17 -32.01 21.77
N ILE A 99 14.30 -30.75 21.38
CA ILE A 99 13.52 -29.64 21.95
C ILE A 99 12.34 -29.36 21.02
N VAL A 100 11.12 -29.39 21.56
CA VAL A 100 9.91 -29.08 20.81
C VAL A 100 9.49 -27.64 21.07
N LEU A 101 9.44 -26.82 20.03
CA LEU A 101 8.79 -25.51 20.07
C LEU A 101 7.33 -25.68 19.68
N PRO A 102 6.39 -25.45 20.61
CA PRO A 102 4.97 -25.57 20.31
C PRO A 102 4.49 -24.48 19.35
N VAL A 103 3.35 -24.73 18.70
CA VAL A 103 2.55 -23.68 18.04
C VAL A 103 2.23 -22.58 19.05
N GLY A 104 2.32 -21.33 18.62
CA GLY A 104 2.05 -20.17 19.47
C GLY A 104 3.27 -19.65 20.23
N THR A 105 4.47 -20.15 19.94
CA THR A 105 5.70 -19.58 20.49
C THR A 105 5.87 -18.16 19.96
N GLU A 106 5.98 -17.18 20.87
CA GLU A 106 6.00 -15.77 20.53
C GLU A 106 7.42 -15.25 20.24
N ALA A 107 7.54 -14.44 19.19
CA ALA A 107 8.74 -13.69 18.85
C ALA A 107 8.34 -12.27 18.44
N ALA A 108 9.09 -11.27 18.89
CA ALA A 108 8.74 -9.88 18.68
C ALA A 108 9.81 -9.12 17.89
N THR A 109 9.39 -8.12 17.12
CA THR A 109 10.32 -7.13 16.57
C THR A 109 10.95 -6.29 17.68
N VAL A 110 12.07 -5.64 17.38
CA VAL A 110 12.70 -4.71 18.31
C VAL A 110 11.81 -3.47 18.48
N ARG A 111 11.38 -3.19 19.71
CA ARG A 111 10.71 -1.93 20.04
C ARG A 111 11.68 -0.77 19.82
N THR A 112 11.24 0.26 19.11
CA THR A 112 11.99 1.52 18.96
C THR A 112 11.29 2.65 19.72
N GLU A 113 11.86 3.86 19.73
CA GLU A 113 11.19 5.03 20.34
C GLU A 113 9.89 5.41 19.62
N ASN A 114 9.80 5.11 18.32
CA ASN A 114 8.67 5.52 17.46
C ASN A 114 7.73 4.36 17.10
N GLU A 115 8.11 3.11 17.37
CA GLU A 115 7.34 1.92 16.99
C GLU A 115 7.26 0.91 18.14
N GLU A 116 6.03 0.50 18.46
CA GLU A 116 5.79 -0.60 19.38
C GLU A 116 6.25 -1.94 18.77
N ALA A 117 6.62 -2.89 19.62
CA ALA A 117 7.01 -4.22 19.16
C ALA A 117 5.80 -4.96 18.60
N VAL A 118 5.96 -5.53 17.40
CA VAL A 118 4.97 -6.39 16.79
C VAL A 118 5.29 -7.84 17.18
N VAL A 119 4.34 -8.48 17.85
CA VAL A 119 4.47 -9.88 18.27
C VAL A 119 3.95 -10.79 17.16
N PHE A 120 4.79 -11.75 16.77
CA PHE A 120 4.48 -12.87 15.90
C PHE A 120 4.39 -14.15 16.74
N ALA A 121 3.66 -15.13 16.25
CA ALA A 121 3.54 -16.45 16.86
C ALA A 121 3.83 -17.55 15.84
N THR A 122 4.49 -18.63 16.25
CA THR A 122 4.72 -19.79 15.38
C THR A 122 3.41 -20.42 14.96
N GLU A 123 3.20 -20.64 13.66
CA GLU A 123 1.98 -21.29 13.14
C GLU A 123 2.04 -22.82 13.22
N ARG A 124 3.24 -23.38 13.42
CA ARG A 124 3.51 -24.82 13.40
C ARG A 124 4.46 -25.18 14.52
N GLU A 125 4.33 -26.40 15.01
CA GLU A 125 5.30 -27.00 15.91
C GLU A 125 6.62 -27.23 15.17
N LEU A 126 7.74 -26.97 15.85
CA LEU A 126 9.09 -27.21 15.35
C LEU A 126 9.85 -28.09 16.33
N THR A 127 10.29 -29.27 15.89
CA THR A 127 11.19 -30.12 16.69
C THR A 127 12.65 -29.82 16.31
N MET A 128 13.37 -29.21 17.24
CA MET A 128 14.82 -29.01 17.15
C MET A 128 15.53 -30.28 17.60
N VAL A 129 16.12 -30.99 16.63
CA VAL A 129 16.91 -32.19 16.91
C VAL A 129 18.35 -31.76 17.26
N PRO A 130 18.91 -32.20 18.40
CA PRO A 130 20.31 -31.94 18.70
C PRO A 130 21.19 -32.65 17.68
N CYS A 131 21.94 -31.85 16.94
CA CYS A 131 22.86 -32.32 15.91
C CYS A 131 24.27 -31.90 16.31
N SER A 132 25.23 -32.83 16.27
CA SER A 132 26.65 -32.51 16.34
C SER A 132 27.30 -32.80 15.00
N LEU A 133 28.18 -31.91 14.56
CA LEU A 133 28.99 -32.17 13.38
C LEU A 133 30.05 -33.22 13.75
N SER A 134 29.91 -34.44 13.23
CA SER A 134 30.85 -35.53 13.53
C SER A 134 32.05 -35.54 12.59
N ARG A 135 31.83 -35.35 11.28
CA ARG A 135 32.87 -35.34 10.25
C ARG A 135 32.49 -34.44 9.08
N LEU A 136 33.49 -33.82 8.46
CA LEU A 136 33.39 -33.13 7.19
C LEU A 136 34.23 -33.87 6.15
N VAL A 137 33.63 -34.27 5.04
CA VAL A 137 34.35 -34.92 3.93
C VAL A 137 34.06 -34.20 2.62
N VAL A 138 35.08 -34.06 1.77
CA VAL A 138 34.96 -33.40 0.47
C VAL A 138 35.34 -34.40 -0.62
N GLN A 139 34.54 -34.44 -1.69
CA GLN A 139 34.82 -35.23 -2.89
C GLN A 139 34.68 -34.34 -4.13
N GLN A 140 35.79 -34.08 -4.81
CA GLN A 140 35.77 -33.33 -6.07
C GLN A 140 35.67 -34.29 -7.26
N ASN A 141 34.66 -34.10 -8.11
CA ASN A 141 34.52 -34.74 -9.43
C ASN A 141 34.76 -36.26 -9.46
N GLY A 142 34.18 -37.00 -8.51
CA GLY A 142 34.31 -38.46 -8.44
C GLY A 142 35.71 -38.96 -8.03
N GLY A 143 36.59 -38.06 -7.58
CA GLY A 143 37.90 -38.40 -7.02
C GLY A 143 37.81 -39.05 -5.65
N ALA A 144 38.97 -39.24 -5.01
CA ALA A 144 39.03 -39.79 -3.66
C ALA A 144 38.35 -38.87 -2.64
N VAL A 145 37.67 -39.46 -1.66
CA VAL A 145 37.07 -38.74 -0.53
C VAL A 145 38.18 -38.28 0.41
N THR A 146 38.24 -36.98 0.68
CA THR A 146 39.21 -36.40 1.62
C THR A 146 38.49 -35.96 2.89
N ASP A 147 38.96 -36.46 4.03
CA ASP A 147 38.48 -36.00 5.34
C ASP A 147 39.07 -34.62 5.66
N ARG A 148 38.17 -33.67 5.92
CA ARG A 148 38.46 -32.27 6.23
C ARG A 148 38.02 -31.89 7.64
N THR A 149 37.69 -32.86 8.48
CA THR A 149 37.19 -32.62 9.85
C THR A 149 38.19 -31.85 10.69
N ALA A 150 39.48 -32.18 10.61
CA ALA A 150 40.54 -31.48 11.36
C ALA A 150 40.75 -30.04 10.85
N ASP A 151 40.71 -29.84 9.53
CA ASP A 151 40.86 -28.50 8.93
C ASP A 151 39.74 -27.56 9.40
N LEU A 152 38.49 -28.04 9.44
CA LEU A 152 37.36 -27.28 9.97
C LEU A 152 37.46 -27.03 11.48
N ALA A 153 37.87 -28.03 12.26
CA ALA A 153 38.02 -27.88 13.71
C ALA A 153 39.10 -26.84 14.09
N GLU A 154 40.13 -26.69 13.25
CA GLU A 154 41.18 -25.66 13.38
C GLU A 154 40.74 -24.29 12.81
N GLY A 155 39.51 -24.16 12.31
CA GLY A 155 38.97 -22.91 11.75
C GLY A 155 39.58 -22.51 10.40
N LYS A 156 40.19 -23.46 9.67
CA LYS A 156 40.70 -23.22 8.32
C LYS A 156 39.56 -23.17 7.32
N ASP A 157 39.74 -22.38 6.25
CA ASP A 157 38.81 -22.37 5.13
C ASP A 157 38.88 -23.71 4.38
N VAL A 158 37.71 -24.29 4.06
CA VAL A 158 37.58 -25.68 3.59
C VAL A 158 37.14 -25.81 2.13
N LEU A 159 37.25 -24.72 1.36
CA LEU A 159 36.96 -24.63 -0.07
C LEU A 159 37.96 -25.39 -0.96
#